data_AF-A0A512ULY7-F1
#
_entry.id   AF-A0A512ULY7-F1
#
_cell.length_a   1.000
_cell.length_b   1.000
_cell.length_c   1.000
_cell.angle_alpha   90.00
_cell.angle_beta   90.00
_cell.angle_gamma   90.00
#
_symmetry.space_group_name_H-M   'P 1'
#
loop_
_entity.id
_entity.type
_entity.pdbx_description
1 polymer ?
#
loop_
_entity_poly.entity_id
_entity_poly.type
_entity_poly.pdbx_seq_one_letter_code
_entity_poly.pdbx_strand_id
1 'polypeptide(L)'
;MADLSTQLKSSVYLSVAKMVEDHCKDLNISASPSFVASLVELVYNQILLVGEDLELFAEHAGRTTINTSDVYMITRKNEILTAALQEYEKKLRNPK
;
A
#
# COMPACT_ATOMS: atom_id res chain seq x y z
N MET A 1 -22.26 -4.50 -8.58
CA MET A 1 -20.91 -4.03 -8.99
C MET A 1 -20.51 -2.72 -8.29
N ALA A 2 -21.36 -1.67 -8.26
CA ALA A 2 -21.05 -0.40 -7.59
C ALA A 2 -20.83 -0.51 -6.05
N ASP A 3 -21.42 -1.53 -5.41
CA ASP A 3 -21.38 -1.71 -3.96
C ASP A 3 -19.99 -2.12 -3.44
N LEU A 4 -19.32 -3.09 -4.07
CA LEU A 4 -18.04 -3.60 -3.58
C LEU A 4 -16.91 -2.56 -3.65
N SER A 5 -16.81 -1.81 -4.76
CA SER A 5 -15.81 -0.73 -4.89
C SER A 5 -16.02 0.34 -3.83
N THR A 6 -17.28 0.70 -3.55
CA THR A 6 -17.63 1.65 -2.49
C THR A 6 -17.27 1.13 -1.10
N GLN A 7 -17.50 -0.16 -0.83
CA GLN A 7 -17.12 -0.81 0.43
C GLN A 7 -15.60 -0.87 0.62
N LEU A 8 -14.84 -1.23 -0.42
CA LEU A 8 -13.38 -1.24 -0.39
C LEU A 8 -12.82 0.15 -0.13
N LYS A 9 -13.33 1.16 -0.85
CA LYS A 9 -12.90 2.55 -0.65
C LYS A 9 -13.25 3.08 0.73
N SER A 10 -14.40 2.71 1.28
CA SER A 10 -14.77 3.03 2.67
C SER A 10 -13.83 2.37 3.69
N SER A 11 -13.37 1.14 3.42
CA SER A 11 -12.40 0.45 4.26
C SER A 11 -11.01 1.10 4.21
N VAL A 12 -10.59 1.55 3.03
CA VAL A 12 -9.37 2.36 2.86
C VAL A 12 -9.51 3.68 3.61
N TYR A 13 -10.65 4.37 3.50
CA TYR A 13 -10.93 5.60 4.24
C TYR A 13 -10.72 5.41 5.74
N LEU A 14 -11.35 4.39 6.33
CA LEU A 14 -11.23 4.11 7.76
C LEU A 14 -9.77 3.85 8.18
N SER A 15 -9.02 3.12 7.37
CA SER A 15 -7.63 2.76 7.67
C SER A 15 -6.71 3.98 7.59
N VAL A 16 -6.83 4.78 6.54
CA VAL A 16 -6.05 6.01 6.34
C VAL A 16 -6.40 7.04 7.41
N ALA A 17 -7.68 7.24 7.71
CA ALA A 17 -8.12 8.19 8.73
C ALA A 17 -7.51 7.86 10.11
N LYS A 18 -7.50 6.57 10.50
CA LYS A 18 -6.86 6.12 11.74
C LYS A 18 -5.35 6.39 11.75
N MET A 19 -4.65 6.04 10.68
CA MET A 19 -3.20 6.29 10.56
C MET A 19 -2.87 7.78 10.65
N VAL A 20 -3.69 8.64 10.00
CA VAL A 20 -3.53 10.10 10.10
C VAL A 20 -3.80 10.58 11.52
N GLU A 21 -4.87 10.10 12.16
CA GLU A 21 -5.21 10.48 13.54
C GLU A 21 -4.07 10.13 14.52
N ASP A 22 -3.54 8.92 14.43
CA ASP A 22 -2.44 8.46 15.29
C ASP A 22 -1.17 9.30 15.07
N HIS A 23 -0.82 9.57 13.81
CA HIS A 23 0.35 10.40 13.50
C HIS A 23 0.15 11.88 13.91
N CYS A 24 -1.06 12.41 13.75
CA CYS A 24 -1.42 13.75 14.20
C CYS A 24 -1.32 13.89 15.72
N LYS A 25 -1.71 12.86 16.49
CA LYS A 25 -1.54 12.82 17.95
C LYS A 25 -0.06 12.90 18.33
N ASP A 26 0.80 12.12 17.69
CA ASP A 26 2.24 12.12 17.95
C ASP A 26 2.89 13.50 17.69
N LEU A 27 2.40 14.20 16.68
CA LEU A 27 2.87 15.54 16.30
C LEU A 27 2.16 16.68 17.04
N ASN A 28 1.13 16.39 17.83
CA ASN A 28 0.25 17.37 18.47
C ASN A 28 -0.36 18.38 17.47
N ILE A 29 -0.82 17.89 16.32
CA ILE A 29 -1.51 18.66 15.27
C ILE A 29 -2.84 18.03 14.89
N SER A 30 -3.61 18.69 14.03
CA SER A 30 -4.84 18.15 13.45
C SER A 30 -4.79 18.17 11.93
N ALA A 31 -5.34 17.14 11.29
CA ALA A 31 -5.55 17.11 9.84
C ALA A 31 -6.92 17.69 9.45
N SER A 32 -6.96 18.43 8.34
CA SER A 32 -8.25 18.89 7.81
C SER A 32 -9.03 17.73 7.17
N PRO A 33 -10.38 17.78 7.13
CA PRO A 33 -11.17 16.77 6.44
C PRO A 33 -10.81 16.63 4.95
N SER A 34 -10.47 17.73 4.29
CA SER A 34 -10.04 17.72 2.89
C SER A 34 -8.69 17.02 2.70
N PHE A 35 -7.73 17.21 3.61
CA PHE A 35 -6.46 16.50 3.57
C PHE A 35 -6.65 14.98 3.69
N VAL A 36 -7.48 14.53 4.65
CA VAL A 36 -7.77 13.10 4.82
C VAL A 36 -8.45 12.54 3.58
N ALA A 37 -9.45 13.24 3.03
CA ALA A 37 -10.13 12.80 1.81
C ALA A 37 -9.18 12.69 0.62
N SER A 38 -8.32 13.68 0.39
CA SER A 38 -7.32 13.64 -0.68
C SER A 38 -6.30 12.52 -0.50
N LEU A 39 -5.86 12.25 0.73
CA LEU A 39 -4.94 11.16 1.01
C LEU A 39 -5.59 9.79 0.76
N VAL A 40 -6.87 9.63 1.10
CA VAL A 40 -7.64 8.41 0.80
C VAL A 40 -7.71 8.16 -0.70
N GLU A 41 -8.01 9.18 -1.50
CA GLU A 41 -8.00 9.07 -2.97
C GLU A 41 -6.61 8.69 -3.50
N LEU A 42 -5.56 9.33 -2.99
CA LEU A 42 -4.18 9.03 -3.37
C LEU A 42 -3.82 7.57 -3.08
N VAL A 43 -4.09 7.10 -1.86
CA VAL A 43 -3.80 5.71 -1.46
C VAL A 43 -4.63 4.72 -2.27
N TYR A 44 -5.91 5.00 -2.49
CA TYR A 44 -6.78 4.13 -3.30
C TYR A 44 -6.25 3.99 -4.73
N ASN A 45 -5.89 5.10 -5.38
CA ASN A 45 -5.31 5.07 -6.73
C ASN A 45 -3.96 4.35 -6.76
N GLN A 46 -3.13 4.52 -5.73
CA GLN A 46 -1.86 3.80 -5.63
C GLN A 46 -2.06 2.28 -5.50
N ILE A 47 -3.08 1.82 -4.77
CA ILE A 47 -3.40 0.39 -4.66
C ILE A 47 -3.78 -0.19 -6.03
N LEU A 48 -4.56 0.54 -6.84
CA LEU A 48 -4.93 0.10 -8.18
C LEU A 48 -3.70 -0.06 -9.08
N LEU A 49 -2.82 0.95 -9.10
CA LEU A 49 -1.57 0.91 -9.88
C LEU A 49 -0.65 -0.23 -9.43
N VAL A 50 -0.49 -0.41 -8.12
CA VAL A 50 0.31 -1.51 -7.56
C VAL A 50 -0.27 -2.86 -7.96
N GLY A 51 -1.60 -3.03 -7.94
CA GLY A 51 -2.24 -4.27 -8.34
C GLY A 51 -1.95 -4.65 -9.80
N GLU A 52 -2.10 -3.69 -10.71
CA GLU A 52 -1.81 -3.87 -12.14
C GLU A 52 -0.33 -4.19 -12.38
N ASP A 53 0.58 -3.43 -11.75
CA ASP A 53 2.02 -3.66 -11.88
C ASP A 53 2.43 -5.06 -11.36
N LEU A 54 1.87 -5.51 -10.23
CA LEU A 54 2.17 -6.84 -9.69
C LEU A 54 1.76 -7.96 -10.65
N GLU A 55 0.59 -7.84 -11.28
CA GLU A 55 0.10 -8.80 -12.26
C GLU A 55 1.02 -8.84 -13.50
N LEU A 56 1.37 -7.67 -14.04
CA LEU A 56 2.27 -7.55 -15.19
C LEU A 56 3.67 -8.09 -14.90
N PHE A 57 4.22 -7.89 -13.70
CA PHE A 57 5.53 -8.44 -13.35
C PHE A 57 5.53 -9.96 -13.19
N ALA A 58 4.45 -10.53 -12.63
CA ALA A 58 4.28 -11.96 -12.56
C ALA A 58 4.17 -12.56 -13.97
N GLU A 59 3.34 -11.97 -14.83
CA GLU A 59 3.16 -12.40 -16.23
C GLU A 59 4.46 -12.33 -17.02
N HIS A 60 5.20 -11.23 -16.91
CA HIS A 60 6.50 -11.05 -17.58
C HIS A 60 7.52 -12.15 -17.21
N ALA A 61 7.43 -12.68 -15.99
CA ALA A 61 8.25 -13.79 -15.51
C ALA A 61 7.65 -15.18 -15.81
N GLY A 62 6.59 -15.26 -16.62
CA GLY A 62 5.92 -16.51 -16.97
C GLY A 62 5.13 -17.15 -15.82
N ARG A 63 4.72 -16.36 -14.82
CA ARG A 63 3.99 -16.82 -13.62
C ARG A 63 2.57 -16.26 -13.60
N THR A 64 1.65 -17.03 -13.03
CA THR A 64 0.28 -16.58 -12.72
C THR A 64 0.07 -16.28 -11.24
N THR A 65 1.11 -16.50 -10.42
CA THR A 65 1.09 -16.25 -8.97
C THR A 65 2.13 -15.21 -8.62
N ILE A 66 1.67 -14.12 -8.00
CA ILE A 66 2.51 -13.02 -7.49
C ILE A 66 3.36 -13.52 -6.32
N ASN A 67 4.61 -13.08 -6.25
CA ASN A 67 5.52 -13.34 -5.14
C ASN A 67 6.29 -12.06 -4.73
N THR A 68 7.21 -12.19 -3.78
CA THR A 68 7.94 -11.04 -3.23
C THR A 68 8.89 -10.36 -4.22
N SER A 69 9.35 -11.06 -5.26
CA SER A 69 10.17 -10.45 -6.31
C SER A 69 9.41 -9.41 -7.15
N ASP A 70 8.10 -9.59 -7.33
CA ASP A 70 7.24 -8.64 -8.04
C ASP A 70 7.10 -7.33 -7.23
N VAL A 71 6.99 -7.45 -5.90
CA VAL A 71 6.97 -6.29 -4.99
C VAL A 71 8.29 -5.52 -5.02
N TYR A 72 9.42 -6.21 -5.16
CA TYR A 72 10.73 -5.55 -5.31
C TYR A 72 10.87 -4.81 -6.64
N MET A 73 10.20 -5.28 -7.71
CA MET A 73 10.16 -4.54 -8.97
C MET A 73 9.41 -3.21 -8.86
N ILE A 74 8.33 -3.15 -8.09
CA ILE A 74 7.60 -1.89 -7.83
C ILE A 74 8.51 -0.86 -7.15
N THR A 75 9.30 -1.30 -6.18
CA THR A 75 10.12 -0.41 -5.35
C THR A 75 11.52 -0.15 -5.89
N ARG A 76 11.88 -0.75 -7.05
CA ARG A 76 13.25 -0.76 -7.61
C ARG A 76 13.92 0.61 -7.78
N LYS A 77 13.15 1.69 -7.89
CA LYS A 77 13.65 3.06 -8.02
C LYS A 77 14.01 3.70 -6.68
N ASN A 78 13.68 3.05 -5.56
CA ASN A 78 13.97 3.49 -4.21
C ASN A 78 14.65 2.34 -3.45
N GLU A 79 15.98 2.31 -3.52
CA GLU A 79 16.80 1.25 -2.94
C GLU A 79 16.58 1.08 -1.43
N ILE A 80 16.36 2.19 -0.71
CA ILE A 80 16.08 2.18 0.73
C ILE A 80 14.77 1.45 1.01
N LEU A 81 13.72 1.74 0.24
CA LEU A 81 12.43 1.09 0.38
C LEU A 81 12.50 -0.39 0.00
N THR A 82 13.18 -0.74 -1.09
CA THR A 82 13.40 -2.15 -1.46
C THR A 82 14.12 -2.92 -0.36
N ALA A 83 15.19 -2.35 0.21
CA ALA A 83 15.93 -2.96 1.30
C ALA A 83 15.06 -3.16 2.55
N ALA A 84 14.26 -2.16 2.93
CA ALA A 84 13.35 -2.25 4.06
C ALA A 84 12.30 -3.37 3.88
N LEU A 85 11.73 -3.51 2.68
CA LEU A 85 10.78 -4.58 2.38
C LEU A 85 11.42 -5.97 2.36
N GLN A 86 12.67 -6.10 1.90
CA GLN A 86 13.43 -7.35 1.98
C GLN A 86 13.75 -7.73 3.42
N GLU A 87 14.11 -6.77 4.28
CA GLU A 87 14.30 -7.04 5.70
C GLU A 87 12.99 -7.50 6.36
N TYR A 88 11.87 -6.85 6.01
CA TYR A 88 10.56 -7.22 6.50
C TYR A 88 10.15 -8.64 6.06
N GLU A 89 10.39 -9.02 4.79
CA GLU A 89 10.16 -10.38 4.30
C GLU A 89 10.93 -11.42 5.13
N LYS A 90 12.22 -11.16 5.41
CA LYS A 90 13.05 -12.05 6.23
C LYS A 90 12.46 -12.28 7.62
N LYS A 91 11.92 -11.22 8.24
CA LYS A 91 11.25 -11.31 9.54
C LYS A 91 9.97 -12.16 9.48
N LEU A 92 9.19 -12.05 8.41
CA LEU A 92 7.98 -12.87 8.22
C LEU A 92 8.28 -14.35 8.01
N ARG A 93 9.38 -14.68 7.32
CA ARG A 93 9.80 -16.07 7.09
C ARG A 93 10.39 -16.74 8.34
N ASN A 94 11.01 -15.95 9.22
CA ASN A 94 11.61 -16.40 10.47
C ASN A 94 10.97 -15.69 11.66
N PRO A 95 9.69 -15.96 11.98
CA PRO A 95 9.08 -15.44 13.19
C PRO A 95 9.85 -16.01 14.39
N LYS A 96 10.44 -15.13 15.19
CA LYS A 96 11.00 -15.51 16.49
C LYS A 96 9.90 -15.97 17.43
#